data_AF-A0A1E8CV02-F1
#
_entry.id   AF-A0A1E8CV02-F1
#
_cell.length_a   1.000
_cell.length_b   1.000
_cell.length_c   1.000
_cell.angle_alpha   90.00
_cell.angle_beta   90.00
_cell.angle_gamma   90.00
#
_symmetry.space_group_name_H-M   'P 1'
#
loop_
_entity.id
_entity.type
_entity.pdbx_description
1 polymer ?
#
loop_
_entity_poly.entity_id
_entity_poly.type
_entity_poly.pdbx_seq_one_letter_code
_entity_poly.pdbx_strand_id
1 'polypeptide(L)'
;MSFPRPVPTIGDPSSAAERASAPDAWAMPDAVEALARVVGARRDIRRFRPDPVPETVLRSVLEAGHRGPSVGHSQPWRFIVVTEAATRDRAAVMADRSRLRQAEGMTEQAARGLLDLRLEGIREAPVGIVMACDRRAPAAGVLGRASFPDADLWSCAAAIENIWLTARVHGLGLGWVTLFEPAQLAALLGLPDGVETLGWLCLGWPDERPPEPGLERAGWSKRLPLDAVVMRERWTDSAAPVSHLRSPEQSAVVAARDRADDLLTAPGSLGSLDVVLDRIGALSPAAGPGTLVIAGSDHAVTRHGVSAFDASVTADVARATHEGTSMGAVAARAAGLELLFIDAGIGCCRGDLVYSDALDHETWAALLAEGRRRGAEAAASGLVAIGEVGVGNTTVAATLAAALLDLPASDVAGRGSSADAAMLERKTDVVERAIRRVGPVGADEAVRRLGGGEFAVLTGVVLGVAEAGGVVVLDGLATSVCALVAIRLEPGVAAHLVAGQRSREPAHALVLRELGVEPVLDLRIRAGEGVGAALAVGVLHDALRLRREVARTTRS
;
A
#
# COMPACT_ATOMS: atom_id res chain seq x y z
N MET A 1 0.05 -24.02 -35.27
CA MET A 1 1.41 -24.47 -34.91
C MET A 1 1.57 -24.23 -33.43
N SER A 2 2.06 -25.20 -32.66
CA SER A 2 2.37 -24.98 -31.24
C SER A 2 3.86 -24.76 -31.05
N PHE A 3 4.21 -23.96 -30.05
CA PHE A 3 5.58 -23.58 -29.77
C PHE A 3 6.01 -24.08 -28.39
N PRO A 4 7.29 -24.42 -28.20
CA PRO A 4 7.80 -24.70 -26.86
C PRO A 4 7.71 -23.44 -26.00
N ARG A 5 7.40 -23.61 -24.71
CA ARG A 5 7.41 -22.52 -23.75
C ARG A 5 8.83 -21.96 -23.60
N PRO A 6 9.02 -20.63 -23.63
CA PRO A 6 10.28 -20.02 -23.20
C PRO A 6 10.56 -20.36 -21.74
N VAL A 7 11.65 -21.08 -21.47
CA VAL A 7 12.09 -21.41 -20.11
C VAL A 7 13.26 -20.48 -19.75
N PRO A 8 13.15 -19.68 -18.67
CA PRO A 8 14.26 -18.87 -18.19
C PRO A 8 15.48 -19.74 -17.88
N THR A 9 16.66 -19.32 -18.34
CA THR A 9 17.93 -19.97 -17.96
C THR A 9 18.43 -19.54 -16.58
N ILE A 10 17.80 -18.51 -16.00
CA ILE A 10 18.07 -17.95 -14.68
C ILE A 10 16.71 -17.72 -14.00
N GLY A 11 16.57 -18.14 -12.74
CA GLY A 11 15.34 -17.97 -11.96
C GLY A 11 14.50 -19.25 -11.87
N ASP A 12 13.20 -19.10 -11.63
CA ASP A 12 12.24 -20.21 -11.55
C ASP A 12 11.89 -20.71 -12.97
N PRO A 13 12.27 -21.94 -13.35
CA PRO A 13 11.96 -22.49 -14.67
C PRO A 13 10.50 -22.97 -14.76
N SER A 14 9.78 -23.06 -13.63
CA SER A 14 8.44 -23.65 -13.58
C SER A 14 7.37 -22.75 -14.18
N SER A 15 6.39 -23.42 -14.76
CA SER A 15 5.17 -22.85 -15.30
C SER A 15 4.14 -22.52 -14.21
N ALA A 16 3.28 -21.52 -14.44
CA ALA A 16 2.12 -21.28 -13.59
C ALA A 16 1.23 -22.54 -13.47
N ALA A 17 1.03 -23.27 -14.56
CA ALA A 17 0.29 -24.52 -14.56
C ALA A 17 0.99 -25.63 -13.76
N GLU A 18 2.32 -25.66 -13.74
CA GLU A 18 3.09 -26.60 -12.91
C GLU A 18 2.88 -26.33 -11.43
N ARG A 19 3.05 -25.07 -11.03
CA ARG A 19 2.81 -24.63 -9.65
C ARG A 19 1.35 -24.85 -9.24
N ALA A 20 0.40 -24.67 -10.14
CA ALA A 20 -1.02 -24.95 -9.87
C ALA A 20 -1.32 -26.46 -9.74
N SER A 21 -0.63 -27.31 -10.49
CA SER A 21 -0.84 -28.77 -10.44
C SER A 21 -0.31 -29.44 -9.17
N ALA A 22 0.64 -28.80 -8.48
CA ALA A 22 1.24 -29.27 -7.24
C ALA A 22 1.48 -28.09 -6.29
N PRO A 23 0.41 -27.52 -5.68
CA PRO A 23 0.52 -26.34 -4.82
C PRO A 23 1.35 -26.59 -3.54
N ASP A 24 1.53 -27.86 -3.17
CA ASP A 24 2.34 -28.32 -2.05
C ASP A 24 3.76 -28.75 -2.45
N ALA A 25 4.18 -28.56 -3.71
CA ALA A 25 5.50 -28.99 -4.21
C ALA A 25 6.69 -28.38 -3.45
N TRP A 26 6.48 -27.26 -2.74
CA TRP A 26 7.50 -26.61 -1.92
C TRP A 26 7.47 -27.03 -0.43
N ALA A 27 6.60 -27.99 -0.07
CA ALA A 27 6.48 -28.49 1.30
C ALA A 27 7.70 -29.32 1.73
N MET A 28 8.01 -29.27 3.02
CA MET A 28 9.05 -30.10 3.66
C MET A 28 8.41 -31.01 4.71
N PRO A 29 7.66 -32.06 4.32
CA PRO A 29 6.88 -32.87 5.24
C PRO A 29 7.73 -33.51 6.35
N ASP A 30 8.94 -33.95 6.01
CA ASP A 30 9.89 -34.57 6.95
C ASP A 30 10.40 -33.60 8.02
N ALA A 31 10.25 -32.28 7.81
CA ALA A 31 10.69 -31.24 8.74
C ALA A 31 9.60 -30.80 9.72
N VAL A 32 8.33 -31.13 9.49
CA VAL A 32 7.18 -30.59 10.25
C VAL A 32 7.28 -30.93 11.74
N GLU A 33 7.47 -32.21 12.07
CA GLU A 33 7.56 -32.64 13.47
C GLU A 33 8.84 -32.13 14.15
N ALA A 34 9.96 -32.12 13.42
CA ALA A 34 11.22 -31.62 13.92
C ALA A 34 11.13 -30.12 14.27
N LEU A 35 10.56 -29.31 13.38
CA LEU A 35 10.35 -27.89 13.59
C LEU A 35 9.43 -27.63 14.78
N ALA A 36 8.28 -28.32 14.84
CA ALA A 36 7.34 -28.19 15.95
C ALA A 36 7.99 -28.52 17.31
N ARG A 37 8.83 -29.56 17.35
CA ARG A 37 9.58 -29.96 18.55
C ARG A 37 10.59 -28.89 18.97
N VAL A 38 11.35 -28.30 18.04
CA VAL A 38 12.33 -27.26 18.34
C VAL A 38 11.65 -25.99 18.86
N VAL A 39 10.62 -25.51 18.16
CA VAL A 39 9.82 -24.34 18.58
C VAL A 39 9.18 -24.58 19.94
N GLY A 40 8.58 -25.75 20.15
CA GLY A 40 7.93 -26.12 21.41
C GLY A 40 8.91 -26.34 22.58
N ALA A 41 10.16 -26.73 22.31
CA ALA A 41 11.17 -27.01 23.32
C ALA A 41 12.11 -25.83 23.63
N ARG A 42 12.04 -24.70 22.90
CA ARG A 42 12.87 -23.53 23.22
C ARG A 42 12.50 -22.96 24.59
N ARG A 43 13.48 -22.53 25.36
CA ARG A 43 13.30 -21.98 26.71
C ARG A 43 14.21 -20.78 26.89
N ASP A 44 13.75 -19.85 27.72
CA ASP A 44 14.60 -18.84 28.36
C ASP A 44 15.38 -19.50 29.49
N ILE A 45 16.66 -19.74 29.22
CA ILE A 45 17.61 -20.39 30.13
C ILE A 45 18.30 -19.33 30.96
N ARG A 46 18.34 -19.53 32.27
CA ARG A 46 18.87 -18.54 33.22
C ARG A 46 20.13 -19.00 33.94
N ARG A 47 20.44 -20.30 33.88
CA ARG A 47 21.65 -20.88 34.47
C ARG A 47 22.49 -21.62 33.45
N PHE A 48 23.78 -21.37 33.48
CA PHE A 48 24.72 -21.88 32.48
C PHE A 48 25.92 -22.54 33.15
N ARG A 49 26.42 -23.61 32.51
CA ARG A 49 27.70 -24.19 32.86
C ARG A 49 28.85 -23.32 32.32
N PRO A 50 30.02 -23.31 32.97
CA PRO A 50 31.17 -22.51 32.53
C PRO A 50 31.90 -23.08 31.31
N ASP A 51 31.53 -24.29 30.87
CA ASP A 51 32.15 -24.96 29.74
C ASP A 51 32.10 -24.09 28.47
N PRO A 52 33.21 -23.96 27.71
CA PRO A 52 33.24 -23.11 26.53
C PRO A 52 32.30 -23.62 25.43
N VAL A 53 31.76 -22.69 24.65
CA VAL A 53 31.01 -23.02 23.43
C VAL A 53 32.02 -23.19 22.28
N PRO A 54 32.02 -24.34 21.56
CA PRO A 54 32.89 -24.51 20.41
C PRO A 54 32.62 -23.44 19.34
N GLU A 55 33.69 -22.87 18.76
CA GLU A 55 33.60 -21.82 17.75
C GLU A 55 32.76 -22.23 16.53
N THR A 56 32.81 -23.51 16.14
CA THR A 56 31.99 -24.05 15.05
C THR A 56 30.49 -23.99 15.36
N VAL A 57 30.11 -24.24 16.61
CA VAL A 57 28.72 -24.17 17.06
C VAL A 57 28.28 -22.71 17.15
N LEU A 58 29.10 -21.83 17.72
CA LEU A 58 28.83 -20.39 17.78
C LEU A 58 28.61 -19.81 16.36
N ARG A 59 29.48 -20.16 15.41
CA ARG A 59 29.34 -19.76 14.01
C ARG A 59 28.03 -20.25 13.41
N SER A 60 27.66 -21.52 13.63
CA SER A 60 26.38 -22.06 13.16
C SER A 60 25.18 -21.28 13.70
N VAL A 61 25.22 -20.86 14.97
CA VAL A 61 24.19 -20.04 15.61
C VAL A 61 24.12 -18.64 14.97
N LEU A 62 25.26 -17.98 14.77
CA LEU A 62 25.32 -16.65 14.14
C LEU A 62 24.87 -16.68 12.67
N GLU A 63 25.27 -17.72 11.92
CA GLU A 63 24.82 -17.94 10.55
C GLU A 63 23.30 -18.10 10.46
N ALA A 64 22.68 -18.78 11.42
CA ALA A 64 21.22 -18.90 11.48
C ALA A 64 20.55 -17.53 11.68
N GLY A 65 21.09 -16.70 12.57
CA GLY A 65 20.65 -15.32 12.73
C GLY A 65 20.82 -14.50 11.45
N HIS A 66 21.95 -14.65 10.76
CA HIS A 66 22.25 -13.96 9.51
C HIS A 66 21.30 -14.34 8.36
N ARG A 67 20.74 -15.55 8.37
CA ARG A 67 19.70 -16.00 7.43
C ARG A 67 18.29 -15.50 7.79
N GLY A 68 18.15 -14.65 8.82
CA GLY A 68 16.88 -14.03 9.18
C GLY A 68 16.28 -13.19 8.04
N PRO A 69 14.95 -13.09 7.93
CA PRO A 69 14.34 -12.17 7.00
C PRO A 69 14.66 -10.71 7.38
N SER A 70 14.84 -9.84 6.38
CA SER A 70 15.01 -8.40 6.61
C SER A 70 14.17 -7.55 5.68
N VAL A 71 13.62 -6.46 6.24
CA VAL A 71 12.87 -5.46 5.46
C VAL A 71 13.74 -4.91 4.33
N GLY A 72 13.21 -4.92 3.11
CA GLY A 72 13.93 -4.43 1.92
C GLY A 72 15.31 -5.05 1.70
N HIS A 73 15.56 -6.27 2.20
CA HIS A 73 16.88 -6.92 2.19
C HIS A 73 18.00 -6.11 2.87
N SER A 74 17.65 -5.34 3.92
CA SER A 74 18.55 -4.39 4.58
C SER A 74 19.60 -5.00 5.51
N GLN A 75 19.38 -6.23 6.00
CA GLN A 75 20.29 -6.96 6.91
C GLN A 75 20.86 -6.07 8.05
N PRO A 76 19.99 -5.46 8.88
CA PRO A 76 20.38 -4.38 9.78
C PRO A 76 21.14 -4.86 11.03
N TRP A 77 21.15 -6.16 11.31
CA TRP A 77 21.76 -6.73 12.52
C TRP A 77 23.29 -6.59 12.56
N ARG A 78 23.81 -6.41 13.77
CA ARG A 78 25.23 -6.54 14.14
C ARG A 78 25.29 -7.45 15.36
N PHE A 79 25.93 -8.60 15.23
CA PHE A 79 26.13 -9.54 16.33
C PHE A 79 27.45 -9.22 17.04
N ILE A 80 27.38 -8.67 18.25
CA ILE A 80 28.59 -8.35 19.04
C ILE A 80 28.83 -9.48 20.03
N VAL A 81 29.82 -10.31 19.74
CA VAL A 81 30.19 -11.46 20.57
C VAL A 81 31.11 -11.00 21.71
N VAL A 82 30.71 -11.28 22.95
CA VAL A 82 31.44 -10.92 24.17
C VAL A 82 31.83 -12.19 24.94
N THR A 83 33.12 -12.51 24.92
CA THR A 83 33.71 -13.63 25.69
C THR A 83 34.59 -13.17 26.86
N GLU A 84 34.86 -11.88 26.95
CA GLU A 84 35.67 -11.28 28.03
C GLU A 84 34.86 -11.15 29.33
N ALA A 85 35.37 -11.74 30.42
CA ALA A 85 34.71 -11.71 31.73
C ALA A 85 34.51 -10.28 32.25
N ALA A 86 35.51 -9.41 32.13
CA ALA A 86 35.42 -8.02 32.60
C ALA A 86 34.29 -7.23 31.91
N THR A 87 34.03 -7.50 30.63
CA THR A 87 32.92 -6.87 29.90
C THR A 87 31.56 -7.44 30.35
N ARG A 88 31.47 -8.75 30.59
CA ARG A 88 30.27 -9.39 31.17
C ARG A 88 29.97 -8.89 32.58
N ASP A 89 30.97 -8.72 33.44
CA ASP A 89 30.81 -8.23 34.81
C ASP A 89 30.24 -6.81 34.83
N ARG A 90 30.75 -5.92 33.96
CA ARG A 90 30.22 -4.56 33.80
C ARG A 90 28.78 -4.57 33.32
N ALA A 91 28.45 -5.39 32.31
CA ALA A 91 27.09 -5.55 31.82
C ALA A 91 26.15 -6.08 32.92
N ALA A 92 26.59 -7.07 33.70
CA ALA A 92 25.78 -7.65 34.75
C ALA A 92 25.46 -6.63 35.87
N VAL A 93 26.41 -5.77 36.25
CA VAL A 93 26.14 -4.66 37.19
C VAL A 93 25.10 -3.69 36.62
N MET A 94 25.14 -3.40 35.32
CA MET A 94 24.14 -2.54 34.67
C MET A 94 22.75 -3.18 34.71
N ALA A 95 22.66 -4.49 34.45
CA ALA A 95 21.40 -5.22 34.50
C ALA A 95 20.82 -5.29 35.93
N ASP A 96 21.67 -5.54 36.93
CA ASP A 96 21.28 -5.52 38.35
C ASP A 96 20.74 -4.14 38.77
N ARG A 97 21.37 -3.05 38.35
CA ARG A 97 20.88 -1.69 38.61
C ARG A 97 19.54 -1.41 37.92
N SER A 98 19.40 -1.82 36.66
CA SER A 98 18.15 -1.64 35.90
C SER A 98 16.98 -2.40 36.55
N ARG A 99 17.23 -3.64 36.98
CA ARG A 99 16.26 -4.47 37.72
C ARG A 99 15.77 -3.80 39.00
N LEU A 100 16.68 -3.24 39.81
CA LEU A 100 16.31 -2.50 41.03
C LEU A 100 15.46 -1.27 40.71
N ARG A 101 15.85 -0.46 39.72
CA ARG A 101 15.10 0.73 39.30
C ARG A 101 13.71 0.39 38.77
N GLN A 102 13.57 -0.66 37.97
CA GLN A 102 12.27 -1.06 37.44
C GLN A 102 11.33 -1.51 38.56
N ALA A 103 11.84 -2.18 39.59
CA ALA A 103 11.05 -2.61 40.74
C ALA A 103 10.42 -1.44 41.53
N GLU A 104 11.05 -0.26 41.54
CA GLU A 104 10.53 0.95 42.20
C GLU A 104 9.20 1.43 41.59
N GLY A 105 8.96 1.16 40.31
CA GLY A 105 7.75 1.57 39.58
C GLY A 105 6.62 0.55 39.60
N MET A 106 6.77 -0.58 40.31
CA MET A 106 5.82 -1.70 40.28
C MET A 106 5.01 -1.82 41.58
N THR A 107 3.92 -2.60 41.53
CA THR A 107 3.23 -3.02 42.76
C THR A 107 4.15 -3.89 43.60
N GLU A 108 3.96 -3.91 44.93
CA GLU A 108 4.84 -4.64 45.86
C GLU A 108 5.02 -6.12 45.48
N GLN A 109 3.94 -6.79 45.09
CA GLN A 109 3.96 -8.20 44.68
C GLN A 109 4.76 -8.40 43.38
N ALA A 110 4.57 -7.52 42.38
CA ALA A 110 5.28 -7.61 41.12
C ALA A 110 6.77 -7.23 41.27
N ALA A 111 7.07 -6.26 42.13
CA ALA A 111 8.43 -5.85 42.48
C ALA A 111 9.21 -7.00 43.13
N ARG A 112 8.64 -7.66 44.17
CA ARG A 112 9.27 -8.84 44.80
C ARG A 112 9.56 -9.94 43.78
N GLY A 113 8.58 -10.21 42.91
CA GLY A 113 8.75 -11.18 41.84
C GLY A 113 9.90 -10.82 40.88
N LEU A 114 10.00 -9.56 40.44
CA LEU A 114 11.07 -9.12 39.55
C LEU A 114 12.43 -9.24 40.25
N LEU A 115 12.49 -8.94 41.54
CA LEU A 115 13.71 -9.04 42.33
C LEU A 115 14.16 -10.48 42.56
N ASP A 116 13.23 -11.44 42.58
CA ASP A 116 13.51 -12.88 42.63
C ASP A 116 14.04 -13.44 41.30
N LEU A 117 13.91 -12.69 40.19
CA LEU A 117 14.52 -13.06 38.91
C LEU A 117 16.04 -12.92 39.00
N ARG A 118 16.70 -14.08 38.98
CA ARG A 118 18.15 -14.23 38.90
C ARG A 118 18.66 -13.90 37.48
N LEU A 119 19.55 -12.90 37.38
CA LEU A 119 20.21 -12.43 36.15
C LEU A 119 21.68 -12.89 36.06
N GLU A 120 22.06 -13.87 36.86
CA GLU A 120 23.40 -14.46 36.93
C GLU A 120 23.85 -15.01 35.57
N GLY A 121 22.92 -15.33 34.66
CA GLY A 121 23.20 -15.79 33.30
C GLY A 121 24.14 -14.87 32.50
N ILE A 122 24.17 -13.55 32.73
CA ILE A 122 25.14 -12.65 32.06
C ILE A 122 26.57 -12.98 32.51
N ARG A 123 26.77 -13.37 33.77
CA ARG A 123 28.09 -13.71 34.32
C ARG A 123 28.46 -15.16 34.02
N GLU A 124 27.50 -16.07 34.17
CA GLU A 124 27.67 -17.52 34.02
C GLU A 124 27.86 -17.98 32.58
N ALA A 125 27.14 -17.38 31.63
CA ALA A 125 27.23 -17.79 30.24
C ALA A 125 28.64 -17.53 29.67
N PRO A 126 29.28 -18.53 29.04
CA PRO A 126 30.61 -18.36 28.45
C PRO A 126 30.61 -17.36 27.29
N VAL A 127 29.46 -17.13 26.64
CA VAL A 127 29.32 -16.20 25.50
C VAL A 127 28.11 -15.28 25.72
N GLY A 128 28.35 -13.97 25.60
CA GLY A 128 27.30 -12.98 25.38
C GLY A 128 27.22 -12.61 23.89
N ILE A 129 26.01 -12.43 23.36
CA ILE A 129 25.80 -11.85 22.03
C ILE A 129 24.89 -10.64 22.20
N VAL A 130 25.40 -9.45 21.95
CA VAL A 130 24.55 -8.25 21.91
C VAL A 130 24.03 -8.07 20.49
N MET A 131 22.71 -8.11 20.37
CA MET A 131 22.04 -7.81 19.11
C MET A 131 21.92 -6.30 18.97
N ALA A 132 22.60 -5.73 17.97
CA ALA A 132 22.46 -4.34 17.60
C ALA A 132 21.86 -4.17 16.20
N CYS A 133 21.11 -3.10 15.99
CA CYS A 133 20.45 -2.72 14.75
C CYS A 133 21.10 -1.45 14.21
N ASP A 134 21.73 -1.54 13.04
CA ASP A 134 22.34 -0.40 12.35
C ASP A 134 21.27 0.37 11.57
N ARG A 135 20.77 1.45 12.17
CA ARG A 135 19.65 2.24 11.64
C ARG A 135 20.11 3.39 10.74
N ARG A 136 21.41 3.55 10.50
CA ARG A 136 22.01 4.71 9.80
C ARG A 136 21.65 4.78 8.32
N ALA A 137 21.22 3.69 7.69
CA ALA A 137 20.70 3.71 6.32
C ALA A 137 19.38 4.52 6.25
N PRO A 138 19.21 5.46 5.31
CA PRO A 138 17.98 6.24 5.19
C PRO A 138 16.74 5.37 4.93
N ALA A 139 15.66 5.58 5.69
CA ALA A 139 14.42 4.81 5.57
C ALA A 139 13.80 4.84 4.15
N ALA A 140 13.90 5.99 3.47
CA ALA A 140 13.40 6.15 2.10
C ALA A 140 14.11 5.26 1.07
N GLY A 141 15.34 4.83 1.35
CA GLY A 141 16.13 3.94 0.47
C GLY A 141 15.89 2.46 0.72
N VAL A 142 15.07 2.09 1.71
CA VAL A 142 14.80 0.69 2.08
C VAL A 142 13.32 0.39 1.89
N LEU A 143 13.02 -0.50 0.95
CA LEU A 143 11.66 -0.91 0.62
C LEU A 143 10.90 -1.35 1.89
N GLY A 144 9.75 -0.73 2.15
CA GLY A 144 8.89 -1.00 3.30
C GLY A 144 9.23 -0.19 4.57
N ARG A 145 10.49 0.23 4.76
CA ARG A 145 10.91 0.98 5.97
C ARG A 145 10.42 2.42 5.97
N ALA A 146 10.24 3.03 4.79
CA ALA A 146 9.68 4.37 4.68
C ALA A 146 8.27 4.47 5.29
N SER A 147 7.45 3.41 5.15
CA SER A 147 6.10 3.34 5.70
C SER A 147 6.05 2.73 7.11
N PHE A 148 7.00 1.85 7.45
CA PHE A 148 7.14 1.21 8.75
C PHE A 148 8.57 1.39 9.29
N PRO A 149 8.87 2.49 9.99
CA PRO A 149 10.25 2.86 10.36
C PRO A 149 11.02 1.82 11.19
N ASP A 150 10.30 1.05 12.03
CA ASP A 150 10.89 0.08 12.96
C ASP A 150 11.00 -1.35 12.39
N ALA A 151 10.68 -1.54 11.11
CA ALA A 151 10.72 -2.86 10.47
C ALA A 151 12.14 -3.50 10.47
N ASP A 152 13.17 -2.69 10.61
CA ASP A 152 14.57 -3.10 10.81
C ASP A 152 14.84 -3.70 12.22
N LEU A 153 14.19 -3.20 13.27
CA LEU A 153 14.23 -3.82 14.61
C LEU A 153 13.54 -5.18 14.58
N TRP A 154 12.40 -5.30 13.90
CA TRP A 154 11.70 -6.58 13.75
C TRP A 154 12.52 -7.60 12.96
N SER A 155 13.30 -7.13 11.98
CA SER A 155 14.28 -7.96 11.27
C SER A 155 15.34 -8.52 12.22
N CYS A 156 15.84 -7.70 13.16
CA CYS A 156 16.77 -8.15 14.20
C CYS A 156 16.11 -9.14 15.17
N ALA A 157 14.84 -8.94 15.54
CA ALA A 157 14.09 -9.88 16.39
C ALA A 157 13.91 -11.24 15.72
N ALA A 158 13.66 -11.29 14.40
CA ALA A 158 13.63 -12.54 13.63
C ALA A 158 15.00 -13.24 13.61
N ALA A 159 16.10 -12.49 13.50
CA ALA A 159 17.45 -13.03 13.63
C ALA A 159 17.72 -13.62 15.02
N ILE A 160 17.22 -12.99 16.10
CA ILE A 160 17.29 -13.53 17.47
C ILE A 160 16.54 -14.87 17.57
N GLU A 161 15.33 -14.97 17.02
CA GLU A 161 14.56 -16.24 17.07
C GLU A 161 15.32 -17.37 16.34
N ASN A 162 15.92 -17.11 15.18
CA ASN A 162 16.72 -18.11 14.46
C ASN A 162 17.96 -18.56 15.25
N ILE A 163 18.65 -17.61 15.89
CA ILE A 163 19.76 -17.88 16.83
C ILE A 163 19.28 -18.80 17.95
N TRP A 164 18.12 -18.52 18.54
CA TRP A 164 17.57 -19.26 19.66
C TRP A 164 17.18 -20.70 19.30
N LEU A 165 16.48 -20.87 18.17
CA LEU A 165 16.06 -22.18 17.69
C LEU A 165 17.28 -23.04 17.32
N THR A 166 18.29 -22.44 16.68
CA THR A 166 19.53 -23.14 16.30
C THR A 166 20.39 -23.50 17.52
N ALA A 167 20.53 -22.57 18.48
CA ALA A 167 21.18 -22.86 19.76
C ALA A 167 20.52 -24.06 20.45
N ARG A 168 19.19 -24.12 20.45
CA ARG A 168 18.44 -25.22 21.04
C ARG A 168 18.73 -26.56 20.37
N VAL A 169 18.87 -26.61 19.04
CA VAL A 169 19.22 -27.82 18.28
C VAL A 169 20.61 -28.34 18.67
N HIS A 170 21.57 -27.46 18.89
CA HIS A 170 22.93 -27.82 19.35
C HIS A 170 23.01 -28.17 20.85
N GLY A 171 21.87 -28.15 21.56
CA GLY A 171 21.81 -28.42 22.99
C GLY A 171 22.22 -27.23 23.87
N LEU A 172 22.49 -26.06 23.28
CA LEU A 172 22.75 -24.83 24.01
C LEU A 172 21.44 -24.24 24.57
N GLY A 173 21.61 -23.45 25.63
CA GLY A 173 20.61 -22.56 26.18
C GLY A 173 20.83 -21.16 25.68
N LEU A 174 19.74 -20.39 25.61
CA LEU A 174 19.79 -18.96 25.39
C LEU A 174 18.86 -18.26 26.39
N GLY A 175 19.32 -17.15 26.95
CA GLY A 175 18.51 -16.22 27.74
C GLY A 175 18.59 -14.82 27.14
N TRP A 176 17.44 -14.20 26.86
CA TRP A 176 17.41 -12.85 26.27
C TRP A 176 17.14 -11.81 27.36
N VAL A 177 18.17 -11.07 27.71
CA VAL A 177 18.10 -10.02 28.74
C VAL A 177 17.93 -8.65 28.09
N THR A 178 16.80 -8.01 28.37
CA THR A 178 16.47 -6.64 27.93
C THR A 178 16.47 -5.62 29.07
N LEU A 179 16.87 -6.02 30.28
CA LEU A 179 16.96 -5.17 31.46
C LEU A 179 18.23 -4.31 31.43
N PHE A 180 18.35 -3.42 30.44
CA PHE A 180 19.47 -2.50 30.29
C PHE A 180 18.98 -1.09 29.96
N GLU A 181 19.77 -0.08 30.34
CA GLU A 181 19.66 1.23 29.70
C GLU A 181 20.36 1.16 28.34
N PRO A 182 19.66 1.38 27.22
CA PRO A 182 20.24 1.23 25.89
C PRO A 182 21.51 2.07 25.70
N ALA A 183 21.51 3.32 26.17
CA ALA A 183 22.66 4.22 26.06
C ALA A 183 23.89 3.73 26.82
N GLN A 184 23.71 3.11 28.00
CA GLN A 184 24.83 2.58 28.77
C GLN A 184 25.42 1.34 28.11
N LEU A 185 24.57 0.45 27.56
CA LEU A 185 25.02 -0.74 26.85
C LEU A 185 25.74 -0.35 25.55
N ALA A 186 25.23 0.64 24.84
CA ALA A 186 25.88 1.22 23.67
C ALA A 186 27.27 1.78 24.03
N ALA A 187 27.38 2.55 25.11
CA ALA A 187 28.65 3.09 25.57
C ALA A 187 29.65 2.01 26.00
N LEU A 188 29.19 0.94 26.68
CA LEU A 188 30.02 -0.19 27.09
C LEU A 188 30.69 -0.87 25.88
N LEU A 189 29.97 -0.96 24.76
CA LEU A 189 30.40 -1.66 23.54
C LEU A 189 30.97 -0.72 22.47
N GLY A 190 30.97 0.59 22.71
CA GLY A 190 31.45 1.59 21.74
C GLY A 190 30.60 1.70 20.48
N LEU A 191 29.27 1.62 20.61
CA LEU A 191 28.37 1.73 19.45
C LEU A 191 28.31 3.18 18.95
N PRO A 192 28.30 3.40 17.63
CA PRO A 192 28.13 4.73 17.07
C PRO A 192 26.67 5.20 17.15
N ASP A 193 26.45 6.51 16.99
CA ASP A 193 25.11 7.09 16.90
C ASP A 193 24.31 6.46 15.75
N GLY A 194 23.01 6.26 15.97
CA GLY A 194 22.12 5.58 15.03
C GLY A 194 22.24 4.05 15.02
N VAL A 195 22.90 3.45 16.01
CA VAL A 195 22.88 2.00 16.27
C VAL A 195 22.16 1.71 17.58
N GLU A 196 21.11 0.90 17.52
CA GLU A 196 20.27 0.58 18.69
C GLU A 196 20.44 -0.87 19.13
N THR A 197 20.40 -1.15 20.43
CA THR A 197 20.52 -2.52 20.96
C THR A 197 19.15 -3.14 21.24
N LEU A 198 18.93 -4.38 20.82
CA LEU A 198 17.75 -5.17 21.17
C LEU A 198 17.93 -5.99 22.45
N GLY A 199 19.14 -6.02 23.01
CA GLY A 199 19.44 -6.67 24.28
C GLY A 199 20.63 -7.62 24.21
N TRP A 200 20.85 -8.32 25.32
CA TRP A 200 21.97 -9.23 25.52
C TRP A 200 21.48 -10.68 25.53
N LEU A 201 22.00 -11.50 24.63
CA LEU A 201 21.72 -12.92 24.56
C LEU A 201 22.82 -13.67 25.31
N CYS A 202 22.47 -14.32 26.41
CA CYS A 202 23.37 -15.20 27.15
C CYS A 202 23.35 -16.57 26.48
N LEU A 203 24.49 -17.08 25.99
CA LEU A 203 24.60 -18.32 25.25
C LEU A 203 25.61 -19.28 25.92
N GLY A 204 25.20 -20.52 26.14
CA GLY A 204 26.05 -21.54 26.78
C GLY A 204 25.34 -22.87 26.99
N TRP A 205 26.02 -23.82 27.64
CA TRP A 205 25.41 -25.10 28.02
C TRP A 205 24.48 -24.91 29.22
N PRO A 206 23.20 -25.31 29.14
CA PRO A 206 22.27 -25.14 30.26
C PRO A 206 22.72 -25.96 31.48
N ASP A 207 22.72 -25.33 32.65
CA ASP A 207 22.79 -26.03 33.96
C ASP A 207 21.38 -26.35 34.50
N GLU A 208 20.40 -26.40 33.60
CA GLU A 208 19.01 -26.71 33.91
C GLU A 208 18.28 -27.28 32.70
N ARG A 209 17.19 -28.02 32.93
CA ARG A 209 16.31 -28.54 31.87
C ARG A 209 14.83 -28.27 32.19
N PRO A 210 14.36 -27.03 32.04
CA PRO A 210 12.96 -26.68 32.31
C PRO A 210 11.98 -27.47 31.44
N PRO A 211 11.03 -28.25 32.01
CA PRO A 211 9.98 -28.90 31.22
C PRO A 211 9.04 -27.87 30.55
N GLU A 212 8.79 -26.73 31.19
CA GLU A 212 7.84 -25.70 30.78
C GLU A 212 8.45 -24.28 30.88
N PRO A 213 7.85 -23.25 30.24
CA PRO A 213 8.31 -21.86 30.33
C PRO A 213 8.42 -21.35 31.77
N GLY A 214 9.50 -20.62 32.09
CA GLY A 214 9.81 -20.22 33.46
C GLY A 214 8.73 -19.34 34.13
N LEU A 215 8.15 -18.39 33.40
CA LEU A 215 7.12 -17.49 33.93
C LEU A 215 5.79 -18.20 34.15
N GLU A 216 5.43 -19.16 33.31
CA GLU A 216 4.22 -19.98 33.50
C GLU A 216 4.35 -20.86 34.74
N ARG A 217 5.50 -21.53 34.91
CA ARG A 217 5.78 -22.33 36.12
C ARG A 217 5.80 -21.51 37.40
N ALA A 218 6.27 -20.26 37.33
CA ALA A 218 6.27 -19.35 38.46
C ALA A 218 4.91 -18.66 38.70
N GLY A 219 3.88 -18.97 37.90
CA GLY A 219 2.52 -18.43 38.06
C GLY A 219 2.33 -16.98 37.62
N TRP A 220 3.27 -16.41 36.86
CA TRP A 220 3.22 -15.00 36.41
C TRP A 220 2.24 -14.77 35.27
N SER A 221 2.09 -15.76 34.40
CA SER A 221 1.25 -15.68 33.21
C SER A 221 0.80 -17.07 32.80
N LYS A 222 -0.29 -17.16 32.05
CA LYS A 222 -0.67 -18.37 31.32
C LYS A 222 -0.74 -18.04 29.84
N ARG A 223 -0.24 -18.93 28.98
CA ARG A 223 -0.43 -18.81 27.53
C ARG A 223 -1.93 -18.83 27.22
N LEU A 224 -2.36 -17.86 26.42
CA LEU A 224 -3.73 -17.84 25.91
C LEU A 224 -3.93 -18.96 24.88
N PRO A 225 -5.14 -19.53 24.76
CA PRO A 225 -5.47 -20.43 23.66
C PRO A 225 -5.34 -19.66 22.32
N LEU A 226 -4.99 -20.36 21.24
CA LEU A 226 -4.76 -19.74 19.92
C LEU A 226 -5.96 -18.89 19.48
N ASP A 227 -7.18 -19.41 19.64
CA ASP A 227 -8.40 -18.72 19.23
C ASP A 227 -8.64 -17.40 19.97
N ALA A 228 -8.06 -17.20 21.16
CA ALA A 228 -8.17 -15.94 21.90
C ALA A 228 -7.26 -14.82 21.34
N VAL A 229 -6.31 -15.17 20.47
CA VAL A 229 -5.40 -14.21 19.81
C VAL A 229 -5.54 -14.22 18.28
N VAL A 230 -6.53 -14.95 17.74
CA VAL A 230 -6.87 -14.96 16.31
C VAL A 230 -8.14 -14.15 16.09
N MET A 231 -8.01 -13.06 15.34
CA MET A 231 -9.13 -12.24 14.86
C MET A 231 -9.26 -12.41 13.36
N ARG A 232 -10.48 -12.31 12.82
CA ARG A 232 -10.73 -12.41 11.37
C ARG A 232 -11.07 -11.04 10.83
N GLU A 233 -10.35 -10.63 9.78
CA GLU A 233 -10.47 -9.36 9.06
C GLU A 233 -10.20 -8.08 9.87
N ARG A 234 -10.76 -7.95 11.08
CA ARG A 234 -10.77 -6.71 11.87
C ARG A 234 -10.59 -6.98 13.35
N TRP A 235 -10.13 -5.96 14.07
CA TRP A 235 -10.25 -5.91 15.52
C TRP A 235 -11.73 -5.92 15.91
N THR A 236 -12.11 -6.76 16.87
CA THR A 236 -13.52 -7.03 17.19
C THR A 236 -14.31 -5.81 17.68
N ASP A 237 -13.61 -4.75 18.11
CA ASP A 237 -14.21 -3.51 18.64
C ASP A 237 -14.13 -2.30 17.66
N SER A 238 -13.81 -2.52 16.37
CA SER A 238 -13.62 -1.43 15.39
C SER A 238 -14.79 -1.28 14.40
N ALA A 239 -15.27 -0.03 14.23
CA ALA A 239 -16.37 0.37 13.36
C ALA A 239 -15.92 0.97 12.00
N ALA A 240 -14.85 0.45 11.40
CA ALA A 240 -14.44 0.89 10.07
C ALA A 240 -15.54 0.63 9.01
N PRO A 241 -15.70 1.47 7.98
CA PRO A 241 -16.73 1.28 6.97
C PRO A 241 -16.58 -0.07 6.25
N VAL A 242 -17.70 -0.68 5.91
CA VAL A 242 -17.76 -1.95 5.17
C VAL A 242 -17.95 -1.60 3.71
N SER A 243 -16.99 -1.94 2.84
CA SER A 243 -17.19 -1.91 1.39
C SER A 243 -18.22 -2.97 1.02
N HIS A 244 -19.21 -2.59 0.21
CA HIS A 244 -20.19 -3.51 -0.35
C HIS A 244 -19.74 -4.02 -1.72
N LEU A 245 -18.85 -3.28 -2.38
CA LEU A 245 -18.12 -3.76 -3.54
C LEU A 245 -17.03 -4.75 -3.16
N ARG A 246 -16.90 -5.81 -3.97
CA ARG A 246 -15.86 -6.83 -3.84
C ARG A 246 -14.86 -6.67 -4.98
N SER A 247 -13.58 -6.85 -4.67
CA SER A 247 -12.55 -7.06 -5.69
C SER A 247 -12.87 -8.32 -6.52
N PRO A 248 -12.34 -8.45 -7.75
CA PRO A 248 -12.52 -9.67 -8.53
C PRO A 248 -12.08 -10.91 -7.74
N GLU A 249 -12.77 -12.02 -7.99
CA GLU A 249 -12.51 -13.29 -7.31
C GLU A 249 -11.02 -13.68 -7.42
N GLN A 250 -10.45 -14.17 -6.31
CA GLN A 250 -9.03 -14.52 -6.25
C GLN A 250 -8.62 -15.50 -7.36
N SER A 251 -9.49 -16.46 -7.68
CA SER A 251 -9.29 -17.43 -8.76
C SER A 251 -9.26 -16.77 -10.14
N ALA A 252 -10.05 -15.72 -10.38
CA ALA A 252 -10.06 -14.97 -11.63
C ALA A 252 -8.77 -14.17 -11.82
N VAL A 253 -8.25 -13.55 -10.75
CA VAL A 253 -6.97 -12.84 -10.77
C VAL A 253 -5.81 -13.78 -11.09
N VAL A 254 -5.75 -14.93 -10.41
CA VAL A 254 -4.72 -15.95 -10.67
C VAL A 254 -4.85 -16.49 -12.10
N ALA A 255 -6.05 -16.85 -12.54
CA ALA A 255 -6.27 -17.36 -13.89
C ALA A 255 -5.92 -16.35 -15.00
N ALA A 256 -6.11 -15.04 -14.77
CA ALA A 256 -5.73 -14.01 -15.74
C ALA A 256 -4.21 -13.97 -15.95
N ARG A 257 -3.43 -14.01 -14.85
CA ARG A 257 -1.97 -14.10 -14.89
C ARG A 257 -1.49 -15.41 -15.52
N ASP A 258 -2.11 -16.53 -15.15
CA ASP A 258 -1.71 -17.85 -15.64
C ASP A 258 -1.94 -17.98 -17.16
N ARG A 259 -3.03 -17.40 -17.70
CA ARG A 259 -3.27 -17.31 -19.15
C ARG A 259 -2.23 -16.48 -19.91
N ALA A 260 -1.62 -15.50 -19.25
CA ALA A 260 -0.53 -14.70 -19.84
C ALA A 260 0.78 -15.49 -19.90
N ASP A 261 0.99 -16.42 -18.96
CA ASP A 261 2.17 -17.30 -18.90
C ASP A 261 2.16 -18.40 -20.01
N ASP A 262 1.02 -18.61 -20.66
CA ASP A 262 0.89 -19.50 -21.84
C ASP A 262 1.34 -18.84 -23.16
N LEU A 263 1.54 -17.52 -23.18
CA LEU A 263 1.94 -16.80 -24.38
C LEU A 263 3.37 -17.13 -24.78
N LEU A 264 3.67 -17.18 -26.08
CA LEU A 264 5.01 -17.35 -26.63
C LEU A 264 5.83 -16.06 -26.45
N THR A 265 6.13 -15.74 -25.20
CA THR A 265 6.93 -14.59 -24.81
C THR A 265 7.56 -14.85 -23.44
N ALA A 266 8.51 -14.02 -23.04
CA ALA A 266 8.98 -14.02 -21.66
C ALA A 266 7.83 -13.57 -20.72
N PRO A 267 7.59 -14.27 -19.60
CA PRO A 267 6.62 -13.83 -18.60
C PRO A 267 6.89 -12.38 -18.15
N GLY A 268 5.86 -11.54 -18.12
CA GLY A 268 5.99 -10.13 -17.72
C GLY A 268 6.59 -9.20 -18.79
N SER A 269 6.74 -9.66 -20.04
CA SER A 269 7.37 -8.89 -21.13
C SER A 269 6.64 -7.60 -21.53
N LEU A 270 5.37 -7.40 -21.16
CA LEU A 270 4.67 -6.12 -21.37
C LEU A 270 4.84 -5.16 -20.18
N GLY A 271 5.61 -5.53 -19.16
CA GLY A 271 5.93 -4.68 -18.02
C GLY A 271 4.70 -4.29 -17.20
N SER A 272 4.54 -3.00 -16.89
CA SER A 272 3.40 -2.49 -16.11
C SER A 272 2.04 -2.75 -16.76
N LEU A 273 2.00 -2.88 -18.10
CA LEU A 273 0.77 -3.25 -18.80
C LEU A 273 0.29 -4.64 -18.44
N ASP A 274 1.18 -5.61 -18.16
CA ASP A 274 0.75 -6.96 -17.78
C ASP A 274 -0.09 -6.93 -16.49
N VAL A 275 0.29 -6.11 -15.51
CA VAL A 275 -0.45 -5.95 -14.25
C VAL A 275 -1.85 -5.37 -14.48
N VAL A 276 -1.96 -4.38 -15.36
CA VAL A 276 -3.24 -3.76 -15.72
C VAL A 276 -4.13 -4.74 -16.50
N LEU A 277 -3.55 -5.48 -17.45
CA LEU A 277 -4.27 -6.44 -18.28
C LEU A 277 -4.74 -7.66 -17.48
N ASP A 278 -3.98 -8.10 -16.47
CA ASP A 278 -4.41 -9.17 -15.55
C ASP A 278 -5.64 -8.73 -14.76
N ARG A 279 -5.64 -7.50 -14.24
CA ARG A 279 -6.79 -6.91 -13.54
C ARG A 279 -8.02 -6.79 -14.45
N ILE A 280 -7.84 -6.27 -15.67
CA ILE A 280 -8.90 -6.22 -16.69
C ILE A 280 -9.43 -7.63 -16.97
N GLY A 281 -8.54 -8.60 -17.18
CA GLY A 281 -8.91 -9.99 -17.46
C GLY A 281 -9.60 -10.70 -16.29
N ALA A 282 -9.36 -10.26 -15.05
CA ALA A 282 -10.01 -10.79 -13.84
C ALA A 282 -11.41 -10.21 -13.62
N LEU A 283 -11.62 -8.95 -13.98
CA LEU A 283 -12.93 -8.28 -13.97
C LEU A 283 -13.82 -8.71 -15.14
N SER A 284 -13.22 -9.32 -16.18
CA SER A 284 -13.90 -9.87 -17.35
C SER A 284 -14.94 -8.90 -17.95
N PRO A 285 -14.56 -7.63 -18.27
CA PRO A 285 -15.48 -6.64 -18.80
C PRO A 285 -16.09 -7.12 -20.11
N ALA A 286 -17.25 -6.57 -20.46
CA ALA A 286 -17.90 -6.90 -21.71
C ALA A 286 -16.93 -6.77 -22.90
N ALA A 287 -16.97 -7.75 -23.79
CA ALA A 287 -16.19 -7.69 -25.02
C ALA A 287 -16.87 -6.69 -25.97
N GLY A 288 -16.33 -5.48 -26.07
CA GLY A 288 -16.90 -4.45 -26.91
C GLY A 288 -15.98 -3.24 -27.08
N PRO A 289 -16.44 -2.23 -27.83
CA PRO A 289 -15.70 -1.00 -28.13
C PRO A 289 -15.37 -0.16 -26.88
N GLY A 290 -16.10 -0.36 -25.78
CA GLY A 290 -16.06 0.52 -24.61
C GLY A 290 -16.80 1.84 -24.86
N THR A 291 -16.79 2.71 -23.86
CA THR A 291 -17.45 4.01 -23.90
C THR A 291 -16.57 5.09 -23.29
N LEU A 292 -16.49 6.26 -23.93
CA LEU A 292 -16.05 7.51 -23.31
C LEU A 292 -17.27 8.25 -22.77
N VAL A 293 -17.34 8.40 -21.44
CA VAL A 293 -18.37 9.19 -20.76
C VAL A 293 -17.80 10.57 -20.45
N ILE A 294 -18.39 11.61 -21.04
CA ILE A 294 -18.04 13.01 -20.79
C ILE A 294 -19.19 13.67 -20.02
N ALA A 295 -18.90 14.26 -18.86
CA ALA A 295 -19.87 15.06 -18.11
C ALA A 295 -19.51 16.55 -18.16
N GLY A 296 -20.49 17.41 -18.41
CA GLY A 296 -20.29 18.85 -18.54
C GLY A 296 -21.04 19.69 -17.49
N SER A 297 -20.41 20.72 -16.93
CA SER A 297 -21.05 21.68 -16.02
C SER A 297 -20.37 23.05 -16.05
N ASP A 298 -21.12 24.11 -15.72
CA ASP A 298 -20.57 25.45 -15.55
C ASP A 298 -20.28 25.80 -14.09
N HIS A 299 -19.20 26.55 -13.85
CA HIS A 299 -18.77 26.91 -12.50
C HIS A 299 -18.76 28.41 -12.27
N ALA A 300 -19.43 28.84 -11.21
CA ALA A 300 -19.39 30.21 -10.73
C ALA A 300 -17.99 30.70 -10.34
N VAL A 301 -17.06 29.78 -10.04
CA VAL A 301 -15.68 30.09 -9.67
C VAL A 301 -14.96 30.94 -10.73
N THR A 302 -15.39 30.85 -11.99
CA THR A 302 -14.89 31.66 -13.10
C THR A 302 -15.00 33.17 -12.85
N ARG A 303 -15.97 33.62 -12.05
CA ARG A 303 -16.15 35.02 -11.64
C ARG A 303 -14.98 35.60 -10.84
N HIS A 304 -14.14 34.74 -10.27
CA HIS A 304 -12.90 35.13 -9.57
C HIS A 304 -11.68 35.26 -10.51
N GLY A 305 -11.89 35.19 -11.84
CA GLY A 305 -10.81 35.37 -12.82
C GLY A 305 -9.78 34.23 -12.80
N VAL A 306 -10.25 33.01 -12.53
CA VAL A 306 -9.43 31.78 -12.45
C VAL A 306 -9.30 31.03 -13.77
N SER A 307 -9.86 31.56 -14.86
CA SER A 307 -9.78 31.00 -16.21
C SER A 307 -9.37 32.07 -17.21
N ALA A 308 -8.65 31.67 -18.25
CA ALA A 308 -8.31 32.52 -19.40
C ALA A 308 -9.42 32.52 -20.47
N PHE A 309 -10.44 31.68 -20.30
CA PHE A 309 -11.52 31.45 -21.25
C PHE A 309 -12.85 31.88 -20.64
N ASP A 310 -13.75 32.38 -21.49
CA ASP A 310 -15.12 32.72 -21.12
C ASP A 310 -15.91 31.46 -20.74
N ALA A 311 -16.88 31.60 -19.82
CA ALA A 311 -17.72 30.48 -19.40
C ALA A 311 -18.54 29.89 -20.57
N SER A 312 -18.86 30.68 -21.60
CA SER A 312 -19.58 30.22 -22.79
C SER A 312 -18.87 29.09 -23.53
N VAL A 313 -17.54 28.97 -23.37
CA VAL A 313 -16.73 27.92 -24.02
C VAL A 313 -17.17 26.52 -23.58
N THR A 314 -17.71 26.35 -22.37
CA THR A 314 -18.29 25.07 -21.93
C THR A 314 -19.40 24.60 -22.90
N ALA A 315 -20.30 25.51 -23.28
CA ALA A 315 -21.39 25.21 -24.21
C ALA A 315 -20.90 24.97 -25.64
N ASP A 316 -19.86 25.68 -26.07
CA ASP A 316 -19.23 25.46 -27.38
C ASP A 316 -18.60 24.08 -27.49
N VAL A 317 -17.85 23.65 -26.48
CA VAL A 317 -17.26 22.31 -26.42
C VAL A 317 -18.35 21.25 -26.36
N ALA A 318 -19.39 21.43 -25.53
CA ALA A 318 -20.52 20.49 -25.45
C ALA A 318 -21.24 20.31 -26.79
N ARG A 319 -21.46 21.40 -27.53
CA ARG A 319 -22.01 21.36 -28.90
C ARG A 319 -21.09 20.59 -29.84
N ALA A 320 -19.79 20.88 -29.83
CA ALA A 320 -18.81 20.14 -30.62
C ALA A 320 -18.75 18.64 -30.23
N THR A 321 -19.00 18.30 -28.96
CA THR A 321 -19.08 16.92 -28.49
C THR A 321 -20.32 16.23 -29.08
N HIS A 322 -21.47 16.89 -29.08
CA HIS A 322 -22.69 16.37 -29.70
C HIS A 322 -22.54 16.19 -31.23
N GLU A 323 -21.82 17.09 -31.89
CA GLU A 323 -21.49 17.01 -33.31
C GLU A 323 -20.38 15.98 -33.63
N GLY A 324 -19.73 15.41 -32.61
CA GLY A 324 -18.64 14.43 -32.78
C GLY A 324 -17.31 15.03 -33.25
N THR A 325 -17.14 16.35 -33.12
CA THR A 325 -16.01 17.16 -33.61
C THR A 325 -15.11 17.71 -32.50
N SER A 326 -15.55 17.67 -31.23
CA SER A 326 -14.72 18.00 -30.07
C SER A 326 -13.49 17.08 -29.97
N MET A 327 -12.46 17.49 -29.23
CA MET A 327 -11.22 16.71 -29.14
C MET A 327 -11.45 15.35 -28.47
N GLY A 328 -12.27 15.32 -27.41
CA GLY A 328 -12.67 14.08 -26.74
C GLY A 328 -13.45 13.15 -27.66
N ALA A 329 -14.41 13.68 -28.44
CA ALA A 329 -15.18 12.89 -29.39
C ALA A 329 -14.32 12.29 -30.51
N VAL A 330 -13.36 13.05 -31.04
CA VAL A 330 -12.42 12.56 -32.04
C VAL A 330 -11.49 11.50 -31.44
N ALA A 331 -11.00 11.71 -30.22
CA ALA A 331 -10.15 10.75 -29.51
C ALA A 331 -10.89 9.44 -29.20
N ALA A 332 -12.16 9.51 -28.77
CA ALA A 332 -13.01 8.34 -28.56
C ALA A 332 -13.13 7.51 -29.84
N ARG A 333 -13.50 8.16 -30.95
CA ARG A 333 -13.62 7.48 -32.25
C ARG A 333 -12.30 6.85 -32.71
N ALA A 334 -11.17 7.54 -32.49
CA ALA A 334 -9.84 7.02 -32.82
C ALA A 334 -9.47 5.78 -31.97
N ALA A 335 -9.89 5.74 -30.71
CA ALA A 335 -9.70 4.60 -29.81
C ALA A 335 -10.76 3.48 -29.99
N GLY A 336 -11.74 3.69 -30.87
CA GLY A 336 -12.85 2.78 -31.11
C GLY A 336 -13.93 2.80 -30.03
N LEU A 337 -14.00 3.85 -29.21
CA LEU A 337 -14.98 4.03 -28.13
C LEU A 337 -16.28 4.64 -28.63
N GLU A 338 -17.40 4.23 -28.04
CA GLU A 338 -18.67 4.96 -28.13
C GLU A 338 -18.60 6.25 -27.30
N LEU A 339 -19.37 7.28 -27.68
CA LEU A 339 -19.39 8.55 -26.96
C LEU A 339 -20.72 8.71 -26.22
N LEU A 340 -20.64 8.95 -24.91
CA LEU A 340 -21.76 9.32 -24.06
C LEU A 340 -21.50 10.69 -23.43
N PHE A 341 -22.30 11.69 -23.80
CA PHE A 341 -22.27 13.00 -23.16
C PHE A 341 -23.40 13.16 -22.14
N ILE A 342 -23.10 13.68 -20.96
CA ILE A 342 -24.05 13.96 -19.88
C ILE A 342 -23.96 15.44 -19.52
N ASP A 343 -25.06 16.18 -19.75
CA ASP A 343 -25.20 17.54 -19.23
C ASP A 343 -25.53 17.48 -17.73
N ALA A 344 -24.60 17.94 -16.90
CA ALA A 344 -24.72 17.97 -15.45
C ALA A 344 -24.94 19.39 -14.91
N GLY A 345 -25.22 20.38 -15.77
CA GLY A 345 -25.50 21.76 -15.34
C GLY A 345 -24.96 22.85 -16.26
N ILE A 346 -24.86 22.62 -17.57
CA ILE A 346 -24.45 23.66 -18.53
C ILE A 346 -25.51 24.76 -18.58
N GLY A 347 -25.07 26.01 -18.56
CA GLY A 347 -25.94 27.19 -18.44
C GLY A 347 -26.51 27.41 -17.05
N CYS A 348 -26.27 26.50 -16.10
CA CYS A 348 -26.75 26.59 -14.71
C CYS A 348 -25.56 26.65 -13.74
N CYS A 349 -24.97 27.83 -13.58
CA CYS A 349 -23.91 28.05 -12.59
C CYS A 349 -24.46 27.87 -11.15
N ARG A 350 -24.17 26.73 -10.53
CA ARG A 350 -24.54 26.44 -9.14
C ARG A 350 -23.41 26.80 -8.17
N GLY A 351 -23.79 27.28 -6.99
CA GLY A 351 -22.87 27.63 -5.89
C GLY A 351 -21.81 28.67 -6.26
N ASP A 352 -20.85 28.87 -5.35
CA ASP A 352 -19.57 29.55 -5.55
C ASP A 352 -18.62 29.04 -4.47
N LEU A 353 -17.50 28.40 -4.85
CA LEU A 353 -16.55 27.77 -3.91
C LEU A 353 -16.26 28.61 -2.65
N VAL A 354 -16.16 29.93 -2.82
CA VAL A 354 -15.81 30.87 -1.75
C VAL A 354 -17.01 31.24 -0.87
N TYR A 355 -18.23 31.27 -1.40
CA TYR A 355 -19.37 31.88 -0.73
C TYR A 355 -20.51 30.91 -0.41
N SER A 356 -20.64 29.81 -1.14
CA SER A 356 -21.76 28.87 -1.00
C SER A 356 -21.40 27.46 -1.42
N ASP A 357 -22.19 26.49 -0.97
CA ASP A 357 -22.02 25.10 -1.38
C ASP A 357 -22.35 24.92 -2.87
N ALA A 358 -21.62 24.05 -3.55
CA ALA A 358 -21.80 23.78 -4.98
C ALA A 358 -23.19 23.17 -5.28
N LEU A 359 -23.64 22.23 -4.45
CA LEU A 359 -24.88 21.47 -4.62
C LEU A 359 -25.66 21.39 -3.30
N ASP A 360 -26.99 21.39 -3.39
CA ASP A 360 -27.83 20.93 -2.29
C ASP A 360 -27.87 19.39 -2.24
N HIS A 361 -28.43 18.84 -1.16
CA HIS A 361 -28.47 17.40 -0.94
C HIS A 361 -29.28 16.65 -2.00
N GLU A 362 -30.39 17.24 -2.46
CA GLU A 362 -31.28 16.62 -3.45
C GLU A 362 -30.61 16.56 -4.82
N THR A 363 -29.99 17.65 -5.27
CA THR A 363 -29.24 17.74 -6.52
C THR A 363 -28.05 16.79 -6.49
N TRP A 364 -27.30 16.75 -5.38
CA TRP A 364 -26.20 15.80 -5.20
C TRP A 364 -26.66 14.35 -5.37
N ALA A 365 -27.71 13.95 -4.63
CA ALA A 365 -28.23 12.59 -4.69
C ALA A 365 -28.74 12.23 -6.10
N ALA A 366 -29.42 13.16 -6.78
CA ALA A 366 -29.94 12.95 -8.12
C ALA A 366 -28.83 12.78 -9.17
N LEU A 367 -27.80 13.64 -9.14
CA LEU A 367 -26.67 13.56 -10.09
C LEU A 367 -25.81 12.32 -9.84
N LEU A 368 -25.58 11.96 -8.57
CA LEU A 368 -24.87 10.74 -8.21
C LEU A 368 -25.62 9.49 -8.70
N ALA A 369 -26.94 9.45 -8.52
CA ALA A 369 -27.79 8.36 -8.97
C ALA A 369 -27.83 8.24 -10.50
N GLU A 370 -27.93 9.37 -11.22
CA GLU A 370 -27.84 9.39 -12.69
C GLU A 370 -26.47 8.86 -13.15
N GLY A 371 -25.39 9.35 -12.53
CA GLY A 371 -24.04 8.86 -12.80
C GLY A 371 -23.92 7.35 -12.63
N ARG A 372 -24.41 6.79 -11.51
CA ARG A 372 -24.41 5.35 -11.25
C ARG A 372 -25.14 4.56 -12.33
N ARG A 373 -26.34 5.00 -12.70
CA ARG A 373 -27.13 4.36 -13.75
C ARG A 373 -26.39 4.37 -15.09
N ARG A 374 -25.86 5.53 -15.50
CA ARG A 374 -25.12 5.67 -16.77
C ARG A 374 -23.79 4.92 -16.78
N GLY A 375 -23.11 4.86 -15.64
CA GLY A 375 -21.89 4.06 -15.48
C GLY A 375 -22.16 2.57 -15.65
N ALA A 376 -23.22 2.05 -15.01
CA ALA A 376 -23.61 0.66 -15.16
C ALA A 376 -24.02 0.30 -16.60
N GLU A 377 -24.73 1.20 -17.28
CA GLU A 377 -25.07 1.06 -18.70
C GLU A 377 -23.82 1.04 -19.59
N ALA A 378 -22.87 1.98 -19.37
CA ALA A 378 -21.63 2.06 -20.15
C ALA A 378 -20.71 0.85 -19.96
N ALA A 379 -20.70 0.25 -18.76
CA ALA A 379 -19.89 -0.94 -18.46
C ALA A 379 -20.29 -2.16 -19.31
N ALA A 380 -21.52 -2.19 -19.85
CA ALA A 380 -21.97 -3.24 -20.74
C ALA A 380 -21.29 -3.22 -22.13
N SER A 381 -20.67 -2.11 -22.52
CA SER A 381 -19.97 -1.97 -23.81
C SER A 381 -18.47 -2.26 -23.73
N GLY A 382 -17.89 -2.40 -22.54
CA GLY A 382 -16.46 -2.71 -22.32
C GLY A 382 -15.77 -1.75 -21.36
N LEU A 383 -14.54 -1.32 -21.70
CA LEU A 383 -13.80 -0.34 -20.89
C LEU A 383 -14.52 1.02 -20.88
N VAL A 384 -14.63 1.65 -19.72
CA VAL A 384 -15.28 2.96 -19.57
C VAL A 384 -14.22 4.02 -19.32
N ALA A 385 -13.90 4.80 -20.34
CA ALA A 385 -13.12 6.03 -20.16
C ALA A 385 -14.02 7.14 -19.63
N ILE A 386 -13.49 7.99 -18.76
CA ILE A 386 -14.22 9.16 -18.26
C ILE A 386 -13.48 10.46 -18.57
N GLY A 387 -14.26 11.51 -18.82
CA GLY A 387 -13.81 12.86 -19.12
C GLY A 387 -14.77 13.91 -18.59
N GLU A 388 -14.31 15.15 -18.56
CA GLU A 388 -15.12 16.30 -18.16
C GLU A 388 -15.03 17.44 -19.16
N VAL A 389 -15.99 18.36 -19.07
CA VAL A 389 -15.95 19.68 -19.72
C VAL A 389 -16.50 20.71 -18.73
N GLY A 390 -15.71 21.72 -18.38
CA GLY A 390 -16.20 22.83 -17.58
C GLY A 390 -15.18 23.93 -17.40
N VAL A 391 -15.50 25.15 -17.84
CA VAL A 391 -14.59 26.27 -17.62
C VAL A 391 -14.48 26.57 -16.12
N GLY A 392 -13.24 26.58 -15.61
CA GLY A 392 -12.94 26.83 -14.19
C GLY A 392 -12.83 25.58 -13.31
N ASN A 393 -13.20 24.40 -13.82
CA ASN A 393 -13.23 23.16 -13.03
C ASN A 393 -11.85 22.67 -12.53
N THR A 394 -10.74 23.05 -13.17
CA THR A 394 -9.40 22.75 -12.65
C THR A 394 -9.17 23.35 -11.26
N THR A 395 -9.79 24.49 -10.97
CA THR A 395 -9.77 25.11 -9.63
C THR A 395 -10.62 24.29 -8.65
N VAL A 396 -11.76 23.79 -9.10
CA VAL A 396 -12.66 22.91 -8.33
C VAL A 396 -11.95 21.59 -8.00
N ALA A 397 -11.34 20.94 -9.00
CA ALA A 397 -10.59 19.70 -8.83
C ALA A 397 -9.39 19.87 -7.88
N ALA A 398 -8.66 20.98 -7.97
CA ALA A 398 -7.58 21.31 -7.05
C ALA A 398 -8.10 21.52 -5.61
N THR A 399 -9.26 22.18 -5.46
CA THR A 399 -9.91 22.38 -4.15
C THR A 399 -10.33 21.06 -3.53
N LEU A 400 -10.93 20.15 -4.31
CA LEU A 400 -11.28 18.80 -3.87
C LEU A 400 -10.04 17.99 -3.49
N ALA A 401 -8.98 18.02 -4.29
CA ALA A 401 -7.72 17.35 -3.96
C ALA A 401 -7.12 17.87 -2.65
N ALA A 402 -7.13 19.19 -2.44
CA ALA A 402 -6.66 19.82 -1.20
C ALA A 402 -7.44 19.32 0.02
N ALA A 403 -8.78 19.35 -0.07
CA ALA A 403 -9.66 18.97 1.01
C ALA A 403 -9.59 17.46 1.34
N LEU A 404 -9.46 16.60 0.33
CA LEU A 404 -9.46 15.14 0.49
C LEU A 404 -8.11 14.58 0.97
N LEU A 405 -7.01 15.27 0.66
CA LEU A 405 -5.63 14.84 0.97
C LEU A 405 -5.00 15.65 2.11
N ASP A 406 -5.72 16.63 2.67
CA ASP A 406 -5.21 17.57 3.68
C ASP A 406 -3.92 18.28 3.22
N LEU A 407 -3.97 18.86 2.02
CA LEU A 407 -2.83 19.51 1.38
C LEU A 407 -3.01 21.04 1.31
N PRO A 408 -1.91 21.81 1.40
CA PRO A 408 -1.97 23.26 1.25
C PRO A 408 -2.32 23.64 -0.19
N ALA A 409 -3.01 24.78 -0.35
CA ALA A 409 -3.43 25.30 -1.66
C ALA A 409 -2.27 25.52 -2.64
N SER A 410 -1.06 25.79 -2.15
CA SER A 410 0.16 25.95 -2.93
C SER A 410 0.58 24.68 -3.69
N ASP A 411 0.25 23.52 -3.14
CA ASP A 411 0.76 22.23 -3.64
C ASP A 411 -0.18 21.63 -4.70
N VAL A 412 -1.42 22.13 -4.75
CA VAL A 412 -2.49 21.59 -5.59
C VAL A 412 -2.92 22.53 -6.71
N ALA A 413 -2.80 23.84 -6.54
CA ALA A 413 -3.21 24.82 -7.56
C ALA A 413 -2.26 24.76 -8.77
N GLY A 414 -2.82 24.43 -9.94
CA GLY A 414 -2.09 24.37 -11.20
C GLY A 414 -2.52 25.43 -12.22
N ARG A 415 -1.72 25.53 -13.29
CA ARG A 415 -1.94 26.53 -14.35
C ARG A 415 -3.13 26.21 -15.26
N GLY A 416 -3.68 24.99 -15.25
CA GLY A 416 -4.79 24.60 -16.13
C GLY A 416 -4.55 24.92 -17.61
N SER A 417 -5.61 25.36 -18.29
CA SER A 417 -5.63 25.50 -19.74
C SER A 417 -4.87 26.70 -20.32
N SER A 418 -4.31 27.62 -19.50
CA SER A 418 -3.23 28.62 -19.81
C SER A 418 -3.16 29.79 -18.79
N ALA A 419 -3.04 29.52 -17.49
CA ALA A 419 -2.93 30.58 -16.48
C ALA A 419 -1.56 31.28 -16.46
N ASP A 420 -1.57 32.60 -16.26
CA ASP A 420 -0.40 33.40 -15.88
C ASP A 420 -0.15 33.35 -14.35
N ALA A 421 0.89 34.03 -13.87
CA ALA A 421 1.24 34.05 -12.45
C ALA A 421 0.13 34.66 -11.58
N ALA A 422 -0.46 35.77 -12.03
CA ALA A 422 -1.52 36.44 -11.29
C ALA A 422 -2.80 35.59 -11.20
N MET A 423 -3.12 34.82 -12.24
CA MET A 423 -4.22 33.86 -12.23
C MET A 423 -3.94 32.68 -11.31
N LEU A 424 -2.70 32.20 -11.25
CA LEU A 424 -2.31 31.17 -10.31
C LEU A 424 -2.47 31.65 -8.86
N GLU A 425 -2.06 32.87 -8.53
CA GLU A 425 -2.27 33.48 -7.21
C GLU A 425 -3.77 33.57 -6.86
N ARG A 426 -4.61 34.03 -7.79
CA ARG A 426 -6.08 34.04 -7.60
C ARG A 426 -6.65 32.64 -7.38
N LYS A 427 -6.17 31.63 -8.11
CA LYS A 427 -6.57 30.23 -7.90
C LYS A 427 -6.19 29.74 -6.51
N THR A 428 -4.95 29.96 -6.09
CA THR A 428 -4.47 29.55 -4.76
C THR A 428 -5.30 30.20 -3.66
N ASP A 429 -5.60 31.50 -3.76
CA ASP A 429 -6.46 32.22 -2.81
C ASP A 429 -7.90 31.67 -2.78
N VAL A 430 -8.50 31.39 -3.95
CA VAL A 430 -9.83 30.79 -4.02
C VAL A 430 -9.85 29.40 -3.36
N VAL A 431 -8.86 28.55 -3.65
CA VAL A 431 -8.72 27.22 -3.05
C VAL A 431 -8.60 27.34 -1.52
N GLU A 432 -7.73 28.22 -1.03
CA GLU A 432 -7.49 28.41 0.40
C GLU A 432 -8.75 28.90 1.14
N ARG A 433 -9.47 29.87 0.56
CA ARG A 433 -10.72 30.36 1.13
C ARG A 433 -11.80 29.29 1.14
N ALA A 434 -11.90 28.49 0.08
CA ALA A 434 -12.89 27.43 -0.05
C ALA A 434 -12.66 26.30 0.99
N ILE A 435 -11.43 25.79 1.11
CA ILE A 435 -11.12 24.76 2.11
C ILE A 435 -11.31 25.27 3.54
N ARG A 436 -10.96 26.54 3.81
CA ARG A 436 -11.16 27.16 5.13
C ARG A 436 -12.64 27.31 5.47
N ARG A 437 -13.48 27.67 4.50
CA ARG A 437 -14.94 27.79 4.69
C ARG A 437 -15.58 26.45 5.02
N VAL A 438 -15.15 25.38 4.34
CA VAL A 438 -15.79 24.07 4.46
C VAL A 438 -15.28 23.28 5.67
N GLY A 439 -13.98 23.40 5.98
CA GLY A 439 -13.33 22.62 7.03
C GLY A 439 -13.21 21.13 6.67
N PRO A 440 -12.72 20.30 7.62
CA PRO A 440 -12.63 18.86 7.41
C PRO A 440 -14.04 18.24 7.34
N VAL A 441 -14.31 17.54 6.24
CA VAL A 441 -15.60 16.90 5.98
C VAL A 441 -15.41 15.52 5.33
N GLY A 442 -16.46 14.69 5.33
CA GLY A 442 -16.49 13.43 4.60
C GLY A 442 -16.35 13.63 3.08
N ALA A 443 -16.02 12.57 2.35
CA ALA A 443 -15.74 12.66 0.91
C ALA A 443 -16.97 13.04 0.07
N ASP A 444 -18.15 12.55 0.44
CA ASP A 444 -19.44 12.93 -0.12
C ASP A 444 -19.72 14.43 0.08
N GLU A 445 -19.52 14.90 1.32
CA GLU A 445 -19.74 16.29 1.68
C GLU A 445 -18.72 17.23 1.03
N ALA A 446 -17.49 16.76 0.81
CA ALA A 446 -16.48 17.51 0.06
C ALA A 446 -16.97 17.79 -1.37
N VAL A 447 -17.47 16.79 -2.11
CA VAL A 447 -17.99 17.03 -3.47
C VAL A 447 -19.25 17.87 -3.47
N ARG A 448 -20.19 17.63 -2.53
CA ARG A 448 -21.42 18.43 -2.42
C ARG A 448 -21.11 19.92 -2.22
N ARG A 449 -20.14 20.24 -1.37
CA ARG A 449 -19.85 21.63 -0.97
C ARG A 449 -18.80 22.33 -1.85
N LEU A 450 -17.83 21.58 -2.38
CA LEU A 450 -16.66 22.10 -3.10
C LEU A 450 -16.55 21.61 -4.55
N GLY A 451 -17.50 20.80 -5.04
CA GLY A 451 -17.45 20.20 -6.37
C GLY A 451 -18.23 20.97 -7.42
N GLY A 452 -18.91 20.21 -8.28
CA GLY A 452 -19.72 20.66 -9.40
C GLY A 452 -20.61 19.52 -9.89
N GLY A 453 -21.51 19.80 -10.83
CA GLY A 453 -22.45 18.80 -11.29
C GLY A 453 -21.77 17.61 -11.97
N GLU A 454 -20.74 17.87 -12.78
CA GLU A 454 -19.95 16.87 -13.45
C GLU A 454 -19.14 16.02 -12.47
N PHE A 455 -18.64 16.59 -11.36
CA PHE A 455 -17.96 15.81 -10.32
C PHE A 455 -18.92 14.83 -9.63
N ALA A 456 -20.16 15.25 -9.37
CA ALA A 456 -21.19 14.37 -8.80
C ALA A 456 -21.56 13.23 -9.75
N VAL A 457 -21.82 13.55 -11.02
CA VAL A 457 -22.13 12.56 -12.06
C VAL A 457 -20.96 11.60 -12.25
N LEU A 458 -19.73 12.08 -12.42
CA LEU A 458 -18.57 11.23 -12.68
C LEU A 458 -18.21 10.36 -11.47
N THR A 459 -18.37 10.86 -10.24
CA THR A 459 -18.28 10.02 -9.04
C THR A 459 -19.29 8.87 -9.10
N GLY A 460 -20.53 9.19 -9.50
CA GLY A 460 -21.58 8.19 -9.74
C GLY A 460 -21.20 7.20 -10.83
N VAL A 461 -20.66 7.66 -11.97
CA VAL A 461 -20.22 6.81 -13.08
C VAL A 461 -19.16 5.82 -12.61
N VAL A 462 -18.16 6.28 -11.84
CA VAL A 462 -17.12 5.39 -11.28
C VAL A 462 -17.75 4.29 -10.42
N LEU A 463 -18.67 4.66 -9.53
CA LEU A 463 -19.36 3.70 -8.64
C LEU A 463 -20.21 2.71 -9.44
N GLY A 464 -21.00 3.20 -10.40
CA GLY A 464 -21.87 2.36 -11.24
C GLY A 464 -21.10 1.39 -12.12
N VAL A 465 -19.96 1.80 -12.68
CA VAL A 465 -19.07 0.90 -13.42
C VAL A 465 -18.51 -0.19 -12.50
N ALA A 466 -18.05 0.17 -11.31
CA ALA A 466 -17.53 -0.80 -10.35
C ALA A 466 -18.60 -1.78 -9.85
N GLU A 467 -19.82 -1.30 -9.58
CA GLU A 467 -21.00 -2.13 -9.25
C GLU A 467 -21.35 -3.13 -10.35
N ALA A 468 -21.15 -2.75 -11.62
CA ALA A 468 -21.34 -3.62 -12.77
C ALA A 468 -20.14 -4.55 -13.05
N GLY A 469 -19.08 -4.53 -12.23
CA GLY A 469 -17.88 -5.32 -12.45
C GLY A 469 -16.96 -4.79 -13.57
N GLY A 470 -17.20 -3.58 -14.07
CA GLY A 470 -16.48 -2.98 -15.20
C GLY A 470 -15.14 -2.34 -14.80
N VAL A 471 -14.48 -1.71 -15.77
CA VAL A 471 -13.19 -1.02 -15.58
C VAL A 471 -13.33 0.44 -15.99
N VAL A 472 -12.86 1.34 -15.12
CA VAL A 472 -12.83 2.78 -15.38
C VAL A 472 -11.41 3.22 -15.75
N VAL A 473 -11.27 3.91 -16.87
CA VAL A 473 -10.01 4.56 -17.30
C VAL A 473 -10.11 6.06 -17.02
N LEU A 474 -9.26 6.53 -16.11
CA LEU A 474 -9.20 7.93 -15.66
C LEU A 474 -8.39 8.78 -16.63
N ASP A 475 -8.79 10.04 -16.83
CA ASP A 475 -8.05 11.00 -17.66
C ASP A 475 -7.11 11.87 -16.82
N GLY A 476 -7.61 12.98 -16.29
CA GLY A 476 -6.82 14.00 -15.59
C GLY A 476 -7.17 14.11 -14.10
N LEU A 477 -6.73 15.23 -13.50
CA LEU A 477 -6.98 15.50 -12.09
C LEU A 477 -8.48 15.41 -11.72
N ALA A 478 -9.35 16.01 -12.53
CA ALA A 478 -10.79 16.08 -12.24
C ALA A 478 -11.44 14.70 -12.16
N THR A 479 -11.14 13.80 -13.12
CA THR A 479 -11.63 12.41 -13.09
C THR A 479 -11.02 11.61 -11.95
N SER A 480 -9.73 11.85 -11.64
CA SER A 480 -9.04 11.14 -10.57
C SER A 480 -9.54 11.54 -9.17
N VAL A 481 -9.93 12.80 -8.94
CA VAL A 481 -10.56 13.17 -7.66
C VAL A 481 -11.96 12.57 -7.51
N CYS A 482 -12.72 12.40 -8.60
CA CYS A 482 -13.99 11.67 -8.56
C CYS A 482 -13.78 10.20 -8.14
N ALA A 483 -12.74 9.57 -8.68
CA ALA A 483 -12.37 8.21 -8.30
C ALA A 483 -11.89 8.11 -6.83
N LEU A 484 -11.18 9.12 -6.33
CA LEU A 484 -10.76 9.19 -4.93
C LEU A 484 -11.96 9.27 -3.99
N VAL A 485 -12.96 10.08 -4.34
CA VAL A 485 -14.22 10.15 -3.60
C VAL A 485 -14.93 8.80 -3.62
N ALA A 486 -15.02 8.16 -4.79
CA ALA A 486 -15.62 6.85 -4.93
C ALA A 486 -14.93 5.78 -4.06
N ILE A 487 -13.60 5.76 -3.96
CA ILE A 487 -12.85 4.86 -3.05
C ILE A 487 -13.13 5.15 -1.57
N ARG A 488 -13.24 6.43 -1.19
CA ARG A 488 -13.55 6.83 0.20
C ARG A 488 -14.95 6.37 0.63
N LEU A 489 -15.88 6.26 -0.33
CA LEU A 489 -17.23 5.72 -0.12
C LEU A 489 -17.24 4.18 -0.17
N GLU A 490 -16.59 3.60 -1.18
CA GLU A 490 -16.55 2.17 -1.45
C GLU A 490 -15.11 1.74 -1.81
N PRO A 491 -14.28 1.31 -0.82
CA PRO A 491 -12.88 0.94 -1.07
C PRO A 491 -12.67 -0.11 -2.17
N GLY A 492 -13.65 -0.98 -2.41
CA GLY A 492 -13.62 -1.98 -3.49
C GLY A 492 -13.45 -1.38 -4.89
N VAL A 493 -13.82 -0.10 -5.10
CA VAL A 493 -13.63 0.63 -6.37
C VAL A 493 -12.18 0.60 -6.85
N ALA A 494 -11.19 0.57 -5.94
CA ALA A 494 -9.77 0.60 -6.30
C ALA A 494 -9.37 -0.51 -7.30
N ALA A 495 -10.02 -1.67 -7.23
CA ALA A 495 -9.78 -2.79 -8.14
C ALA A 495 -10.27 -2.54 -9.58
N HIS A 496 -11.12 -1.54 -9.80
CA HIS A 496 -11.74 -1.21 -11.10
C HIS A 496 -11.06 -0.05 -11.81
N LEU A 497 -10.07 0.59 -11.19
CA LEU A 497 -9.45 1.80 -11.73
C LEU A 497 -8.21 1.48 -12.56
N VAL A 498 -8.07 2.21 -13.67
CA VAL A 498 -6.85 2.36 -14.45
C VAL A 498 -6.59 3.85 -14.63
N ALA A 499 -5.39 4.30 -14.26
CA ALA A 499 -4.98 5.67 -14.55
C ALA A 499 -4.56 5.74 -16.03
N GLY A 500 -5.32 6.46 -16.86
CA GLY A 500 -5.03 6.59 -18.28
C GLY A 500 -3.78 7.42 -18.54
N GLN A 501 -3.64 8.56 -17.85
CA GLN A 501 -2.44 9.39 -17.97
C GLN A 501 -2.03 10.08 -16.65
N ARG A 502 -0.80 10.61 -16.66
CA ARG A 502 -0.36 11.67 -15.74
C ARG A 502 -0.45 13.04 -16.41
N SER A 503 -1.45 13.81 -16.02
CA SER A 503 -1.60 15.21 -16.45
C SER A 503 -0.53 16.13 -15.85
N ARG A 504 -0.45 17.36 -16.35
CA ARG A 504 0.48 18.39 -15.88
C ARG A 504 0.05 19.05 -14.54
N GLU A 505 -1.16 18.78 -14.05
CA GLU A 505 -1.66 19.41 -12.83
C GLU A 505 -0.86 18.92 -11.61
N PRO A 506 -0.31 19.82 -10.75
CA PRO A 506 0.55 19.45 -9.63
C PRO A 506 -0.08 18.40 -8.69
N ALA A 507 -1.36 18.58 -8.38
CA ALA A 507 -2.11 17.67 -7.52
C ALA A 507 -2.27 16.26 -8.09
N HIS A 508 -2.19 16.07 -9.41
CA HIS A 508 -2.59 14.81 -10.02
C HIS A 508 -1.67 13.65 -9.60
N ALA A 509 -0.36 13.87 -9.55
CA ALA A 509 0.58 12.85 -9.08
C ALA A 509 0.35 12.46 -7.60
N LEU A 510 -0.13 13.40 -6.78
CA LEU A 510 -0.46 13.15 -5.38
C LEU A 510 -1.76 12.32 -5.27
N VAL A 511 -2.77 12.66 -6.07
CA VAL A 511 -4.03 11.90 -6.14
C VAL A 511 -3.77 10.48 -6.66
N LEU A 512 -2.97 10.29 -7.72
CA LEU A 512 -2.64 8.95 -8.24
C LEU A 512 -1.92 8.09 -7.19
N ARG A 513 -1.07 8.71 -6.36
CA ARG A 513 -0.40 8.03 -5.24
C ARG A 513 -1.39 7.57 -4.18
N GLU A 514 -2.33 8.43 -3.79
CA GLU A 514 -3.40 8.08 -2.85
C GLU A 514 -4.29 6.96 -3.40
N LEU A 515 -4.60 7.01 -4.70
CA LEU A 515 -5.36 5.97 -5.40
C LEU A 515 -4.58 4.65 -5.54
N GLY A 516 -3.25 4.66 -5.37
CA GLY A 516 -2.40 3.48 -5.53
C GLY A 516 -2.31 2.96 -6.97
N VAL A 517 -2.43 3.84 -7.97
CA VAL A 517 -2.42 3.47 -9.40
C VAL A 517 -1.28 4.14 -10.16
N GLU A 518 -0.63 3.38 -11.05
CA GLU A 518 0.38 3.88 -11.98
C GLU A 518 -0.28 4.26 -13.32
N PRO A 519 0.04 5.42 -13.91
CA PRO A 519 -0.53 5.86 -15.17
C PRO A 519 -0.01 5.05 -16.37
N VAL A 520 -0.89 4.72 -17.32
CA VAL A 520 -0.53 4.08 -18.60
C VAL A 520 0.32 5.04 -19.46
N LEU A 521 0.02 6.34 -19.43
CA LEU A 521 0.70 7.36 -20.23
C LEU A 521 1.27 8.49 -19.35
N ASP A 522 2.51 8.91 -19.60
CA ASP A 522 3.10 10.10 -18.96
C ASP A 522 3.48 11.17 -20.01
N LEU A 523 2.44 11.70 -20.67
CA LEU A 523 2.58 12.64 -21.79
C LEU A 523 2.28 14.09 -21.41
N ARG A 524 1.92 14.35 -20.15
CA ARG A 524 1.57 15.69 -19.63
C ARG A 524 0.43 16.34 -20.41
N ILE A 525 -0.59 15.56 -20.78
CA ILE A 525 -1.76 16.02 -21.54
C ILE A 525 -2.65 16.90 -20.65
N ARG A 526 -3.26 17.93 -21.25
CA ARG A 526 -4.11 18.93 -20.55
C ARG A 526 -5.36 19.32 -21.35
N ALA A 527 -5.79 18.47 -22.28
CA ALA A 527 -6.94 18.77 -23.13
C ALA A 527 -8.27 18.75 -22.36
N GLY A 528 -8.38 17.92 -21.32
CA GLY A 528 -9.68 17.58 -20.74
C GLY A 528 -10.44 16.63 -21.65
N GLU A 529 -11.77 16.62 -21.56
CA GLU A 529 -12.68 15.86 -22.44
C GLU A 529 -12.46 14.34 -22.44
N GLY A 530 -11.58 13.80 -21.58
CA GLY A 530 -11.24 12.37 -21.55
C GLY A 530 -10.21 11.95 -22.60
N VAL A 531 -9.48 12.89 -23.21
CA VAL A 531 -8.53 12.60 -24.29
C VAL A 531 -7.42 11.65 -23.84
N GLY A 532 -6.83 11.87 -22.66
CA GLY A 532 -5.78 10.98 -22.14
C GLY A 532 -6.30 9.59 -21.79
N ALA A 533 -7.53 9.49 -21.26
CA ALA A 533 -8.19 8.22 -21.02
C ALA A 533 -8.47 7.46 -22.33
N ALA A 534 -8.98 8.13 -23.36
CA ALA A 534 -9.26 7.52 -24.66
C ALA A 534 -7.97 7.00 -25.33
N LEU A 535 -6.88 7.77 -25.30
CA LEU A 535 -5.57 7.33 -25.82
C LEU A 535 -5.06 6.10 -25.04
N ALA A 536 -5.19 6.10 -23.72
CA ALA A 536 -4.82 4.95 -22.90
C ALA A 536 -5.67 3.71 -23.22
N VAL A 537 -6.97 3.87 -23.47
CA VAL A 537 -7.83 2.77 -23.93
C VAL A 537 -7.35 2.19 -25.26
N GLY A 538 -6.89 3.03 -26.20
CA GLY A 538 -6.26 2.55 -27.43
C GLY A 538 -5.07 1.62 -27.17
N VAL A 539 -4.15 2.04 -26.28
CA VAL A 539 -3.01 1.21 -25.86
C VAL A 539 -3.46 -0.09 -25.19
N LEU A 540 -4.49 -0.04 -24.34
CA LEU A 540 -5.03 -1.22 -23.66
C LEU A 540 -5.71 -2.17 -24.64
N HIS A 541 -6.46 -1.68 -25.62
CA HIS A 541 -7.07 -2.49 -26.66
C HIS A 541 -6.03 -3.20 -27.52
N ASP A 542 -4.96 -2.50 -27.92
CA ASP A 542 -3.84 -3.09 -28.63
C ASP A 542 -3.16 -4.17 -27.78
N ALA A 543 -2.91 -3.89 -26.50
CA ALA A 543 -2.26 -4.86 -25.61
C ALA A 543 -3.15 -6.08 -25.30
N LEU A 544 -4.46 -5.90 -25.14
CA LEU A 544 -5.43 -6.99 -25.04
C LEU A 544 -5.48 -7.82 -26.33
N ARG A 545 -5.40 -7.16 -27.50
CA ARG A 545 -5.35 -7.82 -28.80
C ARG A 545 -4.06 -8.62 -28.95
N LEU A 546 -2.91 -8.08 -28.54
CA LEU A 546 -1.64 -8.81 -28.48
C LEU A 546 -1.79 -10.09 -27.65
N ARG A 547 -2.34 -10.00 -26.42
CA ARG A 547 -2.57 -11.19 -25.57
C ARG A 547 -3.53 -12.23 -26.18
N ARG A 548 -4.42 -11.84 -27.11
CA ARG A 548 -5.32 -12.77 -27.80
C ARG A 548 -4.68 -13.43 -29.03
N GLU A 549 -3.91 -12.67 -29.80
CA GLU A 549 -3.38 -13.09 -31.11
C GLU A 549 -1.97 -13.69 -31.05
N VAL A 550 -1.18 -13.35 -30.02
CA VAL A 550 0.15 -13.94 -29.82
C VAL A 550 0.04 -15.45 -29.71
N ALA A 551 0.97 -16.14 -30.37
CA ALA A 551 1.05 -17.59 -30.36
C ALA A 551 1.11 -18.14 -28.93
N ARG A 552 0.46 -19.28 -28.69
CA ARG A 552 0.50 -19.96 -27.41
C ARG A 552 1.51 -21.09 -27.41
N THR A 553 2.08 -21.31 -26.24
CA THR A 553 2.99 -22.41 -25.99
C THR A 553 2.19 -23.66 -25.67
N THR A 554 2.70 -24.82 -26.06
CA THR A 554 2.16 -26.11 -25.60
C THR A 554 3.23 -26.80 -24.79
N ARG A 555 2.81 -27.57 -23.79
CA ARG A 555 3.74 -28.48 -23.10
C ARG A 555 4.18 -29.56 -24.08
N SER A 556 5.49 -29.76 -24.19
CA SER A 556 6.08 -31.03 -24.62
C SER A 556 6.24 -31.92 -23.40
#